data_AF-A0A7V0X8V5-F1
#
_entry.id   AF-A0A7V0X8V5-F1
#
_cell.length_a   1.000
_cell.length_b   1.000
_cell.length_c   1.000
_cell.angle_alpha   90.00
_cell.angle_beta   90.00
_cell.angle_gamma   90.00
#
_symmetry.space_group_name_H-M   'P 1'
#
loop_
_entity.id
_entity.type
_entity.pdbx_description
1 polymer ?
#
loop_
_entity_poly.entity_id
_entity_poly.type
_entity_poly.pdbx_seq_one_letter_code
_entity_poly.pdbx_strand_id
1 'polypeptide(L)'
;MSNQIFSNGIGIRISGFNNTIANNNITNNNQNYTSNLSSYEEINFGIYMVVAHDNIFYGNTISNHLGKGMEASLLSSNNTIYKNNFIDNVMNAFDDSNNSWDDGEKGNYWSDYNGTDENYDGVGDTPYHIPGGKNKDNFPLMAPYTGEYKFKVNEEPLYFMLIVSMGVAIIFLLPIAYLWYIRYHKKK
;
A
#
# COMPACT_ATOMS: atom_id res chain seq x y z
N MET A 1 5.10 3.63 -16.03
CA MET A 1 4.05 3.27 -17.00
C MET A 1 3.32 2.06 -16.44
N SER A 2 2.00 2.04 -16.46
CA SER A 2 1.21 0.90 -16.00
C SER A 2 0.83 0.00 -17.17
N ASN A 3 1.02 -1.30 -17.04
CA ASN A 3 0.48 -2.27 -18.00
C ASN A 3 -0.90 -2.73 -17.55
N GLN A 4 -1.81 -2.91 -18.51
CA GLN A 4 -3.12 -3.52 -18.27
C GLN A 4 -3.09 -4.99 -18.70
N ILE A 5 -3.35 -5.90 -17.78
CA ILE A 5 -3.33 -7.36 -18.00
C ILE A 5 -4.70 -7.90 -17.60
N PHE A 6 -5.48 -8.38 -18.57
CA PHE A 6 -6.84 -8.83 -18.34
C PHE A 6 -7.22 -10.02 -19.22
N SER A 7 -8.19 -10.82 -18.79
CA SER A 7 -8.75 -11.96 -19.54
C SER A 7 -7.75 -13.09 -19.90
N ASN A 8 -6.72 -13.30 -19.08
CA ASN A 8 -5.78 -14.43 -19.21
C ASN A 8 -6.15 -15.58 -18.26
N GLY A 9 -5.55 -16.77 -18.43
CA GLY A 9 -5.60 -17.82 -17.39
C GLY A 9 -4.67 -17.49 -16.21
N ILE A 10 -3.46 -17.02 -16.53
CA ILE A 10 -2.49 -16.46 -15.58
C ILE A 10 -2.14 -15.05 -16.06
N GLY A 11 -2.24 -14.04 -15.20
CA GLY A 11 -1.90 -12.66 -15.56
C GLY A 11 -0.40 -12.49 -15.79
N ILE A 12 0.39 -12.75 -14.74
CA ILE A 12 1.85 -12.75 -14.81
C ILE A 12 2.37 -14.06 -14.22
N ARG A 13 3.18 -14.79 -14.99
CA ARG A 13 3.97 -15.91 -14.47
C ARG A 13 5.44 -15.50 -14.39
N ILE A 14 6.09 -15.74 -13.26
CA ILE A 14 7.49 -15.41 -13.04
C ILE A 14 8.27 -16.59 -12.49
N SER A 15 9.47 -16.80 -13.05
CA SER A 15 10.39 -17.88 -12.67
C SER A 15 11.86 -17.43 -12.68
N GLY A 16 12.08 -16.13 -12.51
CA GLY A 16 13.40 -15.50 -12.55
C GLY A 16 13.78 -14.87 -11.23
N PHE A 17 14.94 -14.22 -11.23
CA PHE A 17 15.49 -13.52 -10.08
C PHE A 17 15.79 -12.05 -10.36
N ASN A 18 15.80 -11.21 -9.33
CA ASN A 18 16.12 -9.78 -9.40
C ASN A 18 15.25 -8.99 -10.39
N ASN A 19 13.95 -9.32 -10.50
CA ASN A 19 13.01 -8.56 -11.31
C ASN A 19 12.21 -7.58 -10.46
N THR A 20 11.71 -6.52 -11.10
CA THR A 20 10.76 -5.58 -10.50
C THR A 20 9.47 -5.58 -11.30
N ILE A 21 8.38 -5.92 -10.63
CA ILE A 21 7.02 -5.97 -11.19
C ILE A 21 6.25 -4.87 -10.50
N ALA A 22 6.08 -3.75 -11.19
CA ALA A 22 5.51 -2.57 -10.57
C ALA A 22 4.46 -1.87 -11.40
N ASN A 23 3.49 -1.29 -10.70
CA ASN A 23 2.46 -0.42 -11.28
C ASN A 23 1.60 -1.10 -12.35
N ASN A 24 1.41 -2.42 -12.29
CA ASN A 24 0.54 -3.13 -13.23
C ASN A 24 -0.91 -3.17 -12.72
N ASN A 25 -1.87 -3.14 -13.63
CA ASN A 25 -3.28 -3.39 -13.35
C ASN A 25 -3.67 -4.76 -13.89
N ILE A 26 -3.89 -5.72 -13.00
CA ILE A 26 -4.07 -7.14 -13.30
C ILE A 26 -5.47 -7.55 -12.85
N THR A 27 -6.41 -7.62 -13.77
CA THR A 27 -7.84 -7.72 -13.42
C THR A 27 -8.58 -8.74 -14.26
N ASN A 28 -9.58 -9.41 -13.68
CA ASN A 28 -10.53 -10.25 -14.43
C ASN A 28 -9.83 -11.26 -15.37
N ASN A 29 -8.73 -11.85 -14.92
CA ASN A 29 -8.15 -12.96 -15.65
C ASN A 29 -9.13 -14.13 -15.46
N ASN A 30 -9.68 -14.62 -16.60
CA ASN A 30 -10.51 -15.81 -16.74
C ASN A 30 -12.07 -15.69 -16.59
N GLN A 31 -12.67 -14.50 -16.72
CA GLN A 31 -14.15 -14.35 -16.73
C GLN A 31 -14.86 -15.12 -17.88
N ASN A 32 -14.15 -15.50 -18.95
CA ASN A 32 -14.72 -16.10 -20.16
C ASN A 32 -14.75 -17.65 -20.18
N TYR A 33 -14.23 -18.34 -19.17
CA TYR A 33 -14.16 -19.82 -19.15
C TYR A 33 -15.27 -20.48 -18.30
N THR A 34 -16.43 -19.83 -18.21
CA THR A 34 -17.60 -20.20 -17.39
C THR A 34 -18.43 -21.38 -17.92
N SER A 35 -17.82 -22.35 -18.62
CA SER A 35 -18.53 -23.59 -18.93
C SER A 35 -17.63 -24.84 -18.81
N ASN A 36 -17.89 -25.62 -17.75
CA ASN A 36 -17.70 -27.08 -17.65
C ASN A 36 -16.43 -27.72 -17.06
N LEU A 37 -15.64 -27.08 -16.16
CA LEU A 37 -14.65 -27.86 -15.38
C LEU A 37 -14.50 -27.42 -13.92
N SER A 38 -14.66 -28.38 -13.02
CA SER A 38 -14.51 -28.30 -11.55
C SER A 38 -13.06 -28.16 -11.06
N SER A 39 -12.10 -27.86 -11.93
CA SER A 39 -10.66 -27.78 -11.64
C SER A 39 -10.06 -26.37 -11.80
N TYR A 40 -10.90 -25.36 -12.01
CA TYR A 40 -10.45 -24.02 -12.44
C TYR A 40 -9.94 -23.12 -11.31
N GLU A 41 -10.34 -23.39 -10.06
CA GLU A 41 -9.82 -22.68 -8.88
C GLU A 41 -8.31 -22.89 -8.69
N GLU A 42 -7.75 -23.97 -9.27
CA GLU A 42 -6.33 -24.35 -9.13
C GLU A 42 -5.39 -23.68 -10.14
N ILE A 43 -5.91 -22.98 -11.18
CA ILE A 43 -5.08 -22.41 -12.25
C ILE A 43 -5.33 -20.92 -12.54
N ASN A 44 -6.25 -20.28 -11.82
CA ASN A 44 -6.51 -18.85 -11.97
C ASN A 44 -5.64 -18.04 -11.01
N PHE A 45 -4.63 -17.37 -11.57
CA PHE A 45 -3.70 -16.54 -10.84
C PHE A 45 -3.59 -15.15 -11.46
N GLY A 46 -3.76 -14.10 -10.65
CA GLY A 46 -3.34 -12.76 -11.06
C GLY A 46 -1.84 -12.73 -11.29
N ILE A 47 -1.07 -13.11 -10.28
CA ILE A 47 0.38 -13.31 -10.33
C ILE A 47 0.72 -14.71 -9.80
N TYR A 48 1.53 -15.46 -10.55
CA TYR A 48 2.00 -16.79 -10.17
C TYR A 48 3.52 -16.87 -10.17
N MET A 49 4.11 -17.09 -9.00
CA MET A 49 5.55 -17.28 -8.82
C MET A 49 5.89 -18.76 -8.79
N VAL A 50 6.89 -19.16 -9.59
CA VAL A 50 7.38 -20.54 -9.68
C VAL A 50 8.90 -20.51 -9.74
N VAL A 51 9.58 -20.95 -8.67
CA VAL A 51 11.05 -20.87 -8.56
C VAL A 51 11.54 -19.41 -8.78
N ALA A 52 10.83 -18.45 -8.19
CA ALA A 52 11.13 -17.03 -8.32
C ALA A 52 11.85 -16.53 -7.06
N HIS A 53 12.97 -15.83 -7.22
CA HIS A 53 13.80 -15.39 -6.10
C HIS A 53 14.15 -13.91 -6.15
N ASP A 54 14.26 -13.25 -4.99
CA ASP A 54 14.81 -11.88 -4.92
C ASP A 54 14.08 -10.88 -5.85
N ASN A 55 12.78 -11.06 -6.08
CA ASN A 55 11.98 -10.14 -6.90
C ASN A 55 11.20 -9.16 -6.03
N ILE A 56 10.87 -8.01 -6.61
CA ILE A 56 10.11 -6.95 -5.96
C ILE A 56 8.78 -6.73 -6.68
N PHE A 57 7.68 -6.80 -5.94
CA PHE A 57 6.33 -6.52 -6.43
C PHE A 57 5.75 -5.31 -5.68
N TYR A 58 5.54 -4.18 -6.38
CA TYR A 58 4.95 -3.01 -5.73
C TYR A 58 4.04 -2.16 -6.61
N GLY A 59 3.06 -1.49 -6.02
CA GLY A 59 2.14 -0.61 -6.75
C GLY A 59 1.23 -1.34 -7.73
N ASN A 60 1.16 -2.68 -7.71
CA ASN A 60 0.27 -3.42 -8.59
C ASN A 60 -1.15 -3.42 -8.02
N THR A 61 -2.16 -3.35 -8.88
CA THR A 61 -3.56 -3.59 -8.51
C THR A 61 -3.97 -4.94 -9.07
N ILE A 62 -4.38 -5.85 -8.20
CA ILE A 62 -4.70 -7.24 -8.48
C ILE A 62 -6.13 -7.47 -8.01
N SER A 63 -7.07 -7.58 -8.96
CA SER A 63 -8.48 -7.61 -8.60
C SER A 63 -9.38 -8.53 -9.43
N ASN A 64 -10.48 -8.93 -8.81
CA ASN A 64 -11.53 -9.73 -9.43
C ASN A 64 -11.02 -11.05 -10.06
N HIS A 65 -10.09 -11.73 -9.39
CA HIS A 65 -9.64 -13.07 -9.78
C HIS A 65 -10.50 -14.15 -9.09
N LEU A 66 -10.96 -15.13 -9.87
CA LEU A 66 -11.79 -16.23 -9.37
C LEU A 66 -10.98 -17.32 -8.65
N GLY A 67 -9.65 -17.34 -8.80
CA GLY A 67 -8.74 -18.18 -8.03
C GLY A 67 -8.00 -17.33 -6.99
N LYS A 68 -6.67 -17.23 -7.16
CA LYS A 68 -5.82 -16.43 -6.25
C LYS A 68 -5.34 -15.15 -6.92
N GLY A 69 -5.34 -14.04 -6.19
CA GLY A 69 -4.76 -12.78 -6.64
C GLY A 69 -3.26 -12.93 -6.89
N MET A 70 -2.54 -13.46 -5.90
CA MET A 70 -1.13 -13.82 -6.03
C MET A 70 -0.83 -15.16 -5.36
N GLU A 71 -0.05 -16.01 -6.02
CA GLU A 71 0.50 -17.23 -5.42
C GLU A 71 2.03 -17.21 -5.43
N ALA A 72 2.60 -17.37 -4.25
CA ALA A 72 4.02 -17.52 -3.97
C ALA A 72 4.32 -18.95 -3.51
N SER A 73 4.56 -19.86 -4.45
CA SER A 73 4.79 -21.27 -4.13
C SER A 73 5.97 -21.83 -4.91
N LEU A 74 6.19 -23.15 -4.79
CA LEU A 74 7.17 -23.90 -5.56
C LEU A 74 8.60 -23.33 -5.44
N LEU A 75 9.08 -23.25 -4.20
CA LEU A 75 10.43 -22.77 -3.87
C LEU A 75 10.65 -21.27 -4.19
N SER A 76 9.59 -20.48 -4.33
CA SER A 76 9.73 -19.03 -4.56
C SER A 76 10.01 -18.31 -3.24
N SER A 77 11.24 -17.82 -3.04
CA SER A 77 11.69 -17.25 -1.76
C SER A 77 12.41 -15.92 -1.91
N ASN A 78 12.51 -15.18 -0.81
CA ASN A 78 13.15 -13.86 -0.73
C ASN A 78 12.54 -12.81 -1.66
N ASN A 79 11.26 -12.96 -2.04
CA ASN A 79 10.55 -11.91 -2.76
C ASN A 79 9.98 -10.89 -1.76
N THR A 80 9.89 -9.64 -2.17
CA THR A 80 9.32 -8.55 -1.38
C THR A 80 8.08 -7.99 -2.08
N ILE A 81 6.93 -8.09 -1.42
CA ILE A 81 5.60 -7.73 -1.93
C ILE A 81 5.03 -6.63 -1.04
N TYR A 82 4.98 -5.38 -1.50
CA TYR A 82 4.50 -4.26 -0.70
C TYR A 82 3.81 -3.20 -1.56
N LYS A 83 2.93 -2.39 -0.96
CA LYS A 83 2.17 -1.32 -1.63
C LYS A 83 1.37 -1.81 -2.85
N ASN A 84 0.91 -3.06 -2.84
CA ASN A 84 -0.02 -3.58 -3.85
C ASN A 84 -1.46 -3.48 -3.33
N ASN A 85 -2.43 -3.54 -4.24
CA ASN A 85 -3.86 -3.53 -3.93
C ASN A 85 -4.47 -4.88 -4.31
N PHE A 86 -4.88 -5.67 -3.32
CA PHE A 86 -5.63 -6.91 -3.51
C PHE A 86 -7.11 -6.64 -3.27
N ILE A 87 -7.92 -6.69 -4.35
CA ILE A 87 -9.31 -6.22 -4.32
C ILE A 87 -10.25 -7.28 -4.89
N ASP A 88 -11.20 -7.73 -4.09
CA ASP A 88 -12.31 -8.61 -4.52
C ASP A 88 -11.83 -9.88 -5.26
N ASN A 89 -10.71 -10.46 -4.82
CA ASN A 89 -10.28 -11.77 -5.27
C ASN A 89 -10.92 -12.85 -4.39
N VAL A 90 -11.22 -14.02 -4.95
CA VAL A 90 -11.73 -15.16 -4.15
C VAL A 90 -10.74 -15.53 -3.04
N MET A 91 -9.45 -15.55 -3.37
CA MET A 91 -8.35 -15.59 -2.42
C MET A 91 -7.35 -14.48 -2.78
N ASN A 92 -7.07 -13.55 -1.88
CA ASN A 92 -6.16 -12.45 -2.18
C ASN A 92 -4.73 -12.92 -2.44
N ALA A 93 -4.23 -13.79 -1.56
CA ALA A 93 -2.87 -14.32 -1.65
C ALA A 93 -2.78 -15.73 -1.08
N PHE A 94 -1.78 -16.49 -1.56
CA PHE A 94 -1.33 -17.73 -0.94
C PHE A 94 0.19 -17.80 -1.01
N ASP A 95 0.81 -18.21 0.08
CA ASP A 95 2.26 -18.32 0.20
C ASP A 95 2.64 -19.44 1.17
N ASP A 96 3.22 -20.51 0.63
CA ASP A 96 3.77 -21.64 1.39
C ASP A 96 5.30 -21.61 1.48
N SER A 97 5.90 -20.54 0.98
CA SER A 97 7.35 -20.35 0.88
C SER A 97 7.81 -19.26 1.86
N ASN A 98 8.96 -18.63 1.62
CA ASN A 98 9.55 -17.63 2.54
C ASN A 98 9.71 -16.28 1.83
N ASN A 99 8.72 -15.39 1.97
CA ASN A 99 8.69 -14.08 1.33
C ASN A 99 8.25 -12.99 2.32
N SER A 100 8.60 -11.74 2.02
CA SER A 100 8.14 -10.57 2.77
C SER A 100 6.92 -9.96 2.11
N TRP A 101 5.85 -9.74 2.87
CA TRP A 101 4.62 -9.08 2.40
C TRP A 101 4.50 -7.64 2.87
N ASP A 102 5.63 -7.04 3.27
CA ASP A 102 5.79 -5.63 3.60
C ASP A 102 7.24 -5.18 3.35
N ASP A 103 7.47 -3.86 3.39
CA ASP A 103 8.80 -3.24 3.30
C ASP A 103 9.40 -2.86 4.67
N GLY A 104 8.83 -3.38 5.77
CA GLY A 104 9.20 -3.02 7.14
C GLY A 104 8.55 -1.74 7.68
N GLU A 105 7.88 -0.96 6.83
CA GLU A 105 7.10 0.22 7.24
C GLU A 105 5.65 0.15 6.72
N LYS A 106 5.46 -0.40 5.51
CA LYS A 106 4.18 -0.48 4.81
C LYS A 106 4.06 -1.80 4.06
N GLY A 107 2.87 -2.35 4.15
CA GLY A 107 2.44 -3.55 3.48
C GLY A 107 1.59 -3.25 2.27
N ASN A 108 0.60 -4.09 2.06
CA ASN A 108 -0.34 -4.07 0.95
C ASN A 108 -1.73 -3.67 1.45
N TYR A 109 -2.58 -3.22 0.54
CA TYR A 109 -4.00 -3.05 0.79
C TYR A 109 -4.73 -4.35 0.47
N TRP A 110 -5.65 -4.74 1.35
CA TRP A 110 -6.49 -5.92 1.22
C TRP A 110 -7.94 -5.52 1.38
N SER A 111 -8.79 -5.81 0.39
CA SER A 111 -10.21 -5.40 0.44
C SER A 111 -11.02 -6.09 1.55
N ASP A 112 -10.51 -7.21 2.07
CA ASP A 112 -11.09 -7.98 3.17
C ASP A 112 -10.45 -7.68 4.53
N TYR A 113 -9.45 -6.79 4.59
CA TYR A 113 -8.85 -6.39 5.86
C TYR A 113 -9.81 -5.51 6.67
N ASN A 114 -10.07 -5.95 7.90
CA ASN A 114 -11.02 -5.34 8.83
C ASN A 114 -10.39 -4.94 10.17
N GLY A 115 -9.06 -4.82 10.21
CA GLY A 115 -8.33 -4.36 11.39
C GLY A 115 -8.56 -2.89 11.70
N THR A 116 -8.02 -2.44 12.82
CA THR A 116 -8.09 -1.05 13.30
C THR A 116 -6.79 -0.30 13.01
N ASP A 117 -6.89 1.03 12.99
CA ASP A 117 -5.76 1.97 12.95
C ASP A 117 -6.01 3.01 14.05
N GLU A 118 -5.59 2.70 15.28
CA GLU A 118 -5.81 3.51 16.47
C GLU A 118 -4.94 4.77 16.50
N ASN A 119 -3.77 4.71 15.87
CA ASN A 119 -2.81 5.82 15.83
C ASN A 119 -3.04 6.76 14.62
N TYR A 120 -3.96 6.40 13.72
CA TYR A 120 -4.36 7.12 12.52
C TYR A 120 -3.23 7.37 11.51
N ASP A 121 -2.22 6.51 11.46
CA ASP A 121 -1.09 6.63 10.53
C ASP A 121 -1.38 6.06 9.13
N GLY A 122 -2.52 5.40 8.95
CA GLY A 122 -2.96 4.78 7.71
C GLY A 122 -2.48 3.34 7.51
N VAL A 123 -1.85 2.75 8.53
CA VAL A 123 -1.44 1.34 8.62
C VAL A 123 -2.28 0.67 9.70
N GLY A 124 -2.73 -0.55 9.43
CA GLY A 124 -3.50 -1.33 10.38
C GLY A 124 -2.63 -1.92 11.49
N ASP A 125 -3.13 -1.88 12.73
CA ASP A 125 -2.42 -2.31 13.93
C ASP A 125 -2.27 -3.85 14.04
N THR A 126 -3.11 -4.60 13.31
CA THR A 126 -3.08 -6.07 13.32
C THR A 126 -2.55 -6.60 12.00
N PRO A 127 -1.55 -7.50 12.00
CA PRO A 127 -1.05 -8.11 10.76
C PRO A 127 -2.12 -8.86 9.96
N TYR A 128 -2.04 -8.80 8.63
CA TYR A 128 -2.85 -9.62 7.74
C TYR A 128 -2.13 -10.95 7.45
N HIS A 129 -2.76 -12.07 7.78
CA HIS A 129 -2.16 -13.39 7.63
C HIS A 129 -2.29 -13.91 6.19
N ILE A 130 -1.18 -14.41 5.61
CA ILE A 130 -1.19 -15.03 4.29
C ILE A 130 -1.36 -16.56 4.44
N PRO A 131 -2.42 -17.17 3.88
CA PRO A 131 -2.61 -18.62 3.92
C PRO A 131 -1.46 -19.38 3.22
N GLY A 132 -1.20 -20.61 3.67
CA GLY A 132 -0.19 -21.51 3.09
C GLY A 132 1.05 -21.72 3.97
N GLY A 133 1.33 -20.79 4.89
CA GLY A 133 2.50 -20.87 5.75
C GLY A 133 2.41 -19.96 6.98
N LYS A 134 3.54 -19.36 7.35
CA LYS A 134 3.65 -18.42 8.48
C LYS A 134 3.74 -16.95 8.03
N ASN A 135 3.68 -16.70 6.73
CA ASN A 135 3.86 -15.36 6.19
C ASN A 135 2.66 -14.49 6.51
N LYS A 136 2.95 -13.21 6.70
CA LYS A 136 1.98 -12.19 7.06
C LYS A 136 2.50 -10.86 6.56
N ASP A 137 1.57 -9.99 6.20
CA ASP A 137 1.81 -8.58 6.04
C ASP A 137 1.69 -7.93 7.42
N ASN A 138 2.79 -7.40 7.95
CA ASN A 138 2.80 -6.80 9.28
C ASN A 138 2.27 -5.35 9.30
N PHE A 139 2.14 -4.72 8.13
CA PHE A 139 1.81 -3.31 8.00
C PHE A 139 0.71 -3.10 6.94
N PRO A 140 -0.45 -3.79 7.05
CA PRO A 140 -1.50 -3.69 6.06
C PRO A 140 -2.00 -2.25 5.92
N LEU A 141 -2.24 -1.80 4.70
CA LEU A 141 -2.69 -0.43 4.42
C LEU A 141 -4.20 -0.31 4.68
N MET A 142 -4.61 0.77 5.34
CA MET A 142 -6.03 1.06 5.60
C MET A 142 -6.80 1.58 4.38
N ALA A 143 -6.09 1.95 3.31
CA ALA A 143 -6.66 2.44 2.06
C ALA A 143 -5.84 1.96 0.87
N PRO A 144 -6.43 1.85 -0.34
CA PRO A 144 -5.71 1.47 -1.54
C PRO A 144 -4.50 2.37 -1.78
N TYR A 145 -3.37 1.75 -2.13
CA TYR A 145 -2.17 2.45 -2.56
C TYR A 145 -2.40 3.09 -3.93
N THR A 146 -2.29 4.42 -3.99
CA THR A 146 -2.48 5.19 -5.22
C THR A 146 -1.19 5.63 -5.89
N GLY A 147 -0.02 5.33 -5.30
CA GLY A 147 1.26 5.88 -5.74
C GLY A 147 1.47 7.36 -5.37
N GLU A 148 0.48 8.01 -4.78
CA GLU A 148 0.56 9.40 -4.32
C GLU A 148 0.78 9.44 -2.81
N TYR A 149 1.88 10.07 -2.38
CA TYR A 149 2.09 10.38 -0.97
C TYR A 149 1.23 11.58 -0.59
N LYS A 150 0.08 11.32 0.05
CA LYS A 150 -0.62 12.37 0.81
C LYS A 150 0.11 12.54 2.14
N PHE A 151 0.88 13.61 2.27
CA PHE A 151 1.40 14.02 3.57
C PHE A 151 0.22 14.32 4.50
N LYS A 152 -0.06 13.42 5.44
CA LYS A 152 -0.84 13.79 6.64
C LYS A 152 0.08 14.68 7.48
N VAL A 153 -0.05 15.99 7.32
CA VAL A 153 0.58 16.93 8.26
C VAL A 153 -0.12 16.72 9.60
N ASN A 154 0.64 16.35 10.63
CA ASN A 154 0.10 16.37 11.98
C ASN A 154 -0.19 17.84 12.33
N GLU A 155 -1.47 18.22 12.28
CA GLU A 155 -1.86 19.62 12.44
C GLU A 155 -1.73 20.10 13.88
N GLU A 156 -1.70 19.21 14.88
CA GLU A 156 -1.56 19.56 16.30
C GLU A 156 -0.28 20.38 16.60
N PRO A 157 0.94 19.93 16.27
CA PRO A 157 2.15 20.72 16.46
C PRO A 157 2.18 21.96 15.54
N LEU A 158 1.50 21.94 14.40
CA LEU A 158 1.38 23.09 13.50
C LEU A 158 0.51 24.19 14.13
N TYR A 159 -0.68 23.86 14.64
CA TYR A 159 -1.56 24.77 15.37
C TYR A 159 -0.88 25.29 16.62
N PHE A 160 -0.17 24.43 17.36
CA PHE A 160 0.62 24.85 18.51
C PHE A 160 1.67 25.90 18.15
N MET A 161 2.47 25.67 17.09
CA MET A 161 3.44 26.67 16.61
C MET A 161 2.77 27.96 16.13
N LEU A 162 1.64 27.87 15.42
CA LEU A 162 0.87 29.03 14.98
C LEU A 162 0.42 29.89 16.17
N ILE A 163 -0.17 29.27 17.20
CA ILE A 163 -0.64 29.97 18.40
C ILE A 163 0.53 30.66 19.13
N VAL A 164 1.66 29.96 19.30
CA VAL A 164 2.86 30.54 19.92
C VAL A 164 3.37 31.73 19.12
N SER A 165 3.43 31.61 17.79
CA SER A 165 3.89 32.69 16.90
C SER A 165 2.98 33.93 16.97
N MET A 166 1.66 33.75 17.00
CA MET A 166 0.69 34.82 17.19
C MET A 166 0.86 35.50 18.56
N GLY A 167 1.06 34.71 19.62
CA GLY A 167 1.34 35.23 20.96
C GLY A 167 2.60 36.11 21.00
N VAL A 168 3.70 35.66 20.39
CA VAL A 168 4.94 36.44 20.30
C VAL A 168 4.74 37.74 19.52
N ALA A 169 4.02 37.69 18.40
CA ALA A 169 3.74 38.88 17.60
C ALA A 169 2.91 39.92 18.38
N ILE A 170 1.88 39.48 19.10
CA ILE A 170 1.00 40.36 19.88
C ILE A 170 1.73 40.95 21.09
N ILE A 171 2.53 40.16 21.81
CA ILE A 171 3.16 40.59 23.06
C ILE A 171 4.40 41.45 22.79
N PHE A 172 5.20 41.12 21.77
CA PHE A 172 6.49 41.76 21.56
C PHE A 172 6.53 42.63 20.29
N LEU A 173 6.11 42.11 19.14
CA LEU A 173 6.31 42.81 17.87
C LEU A 173 5.37 44.01 17.72
N LEU A 174 4.08 43.85 18.01
CA LEU A 174 3.10 44.94 17.88
C LEU A 174 3.39 46.12 18.82
N PRO A 175 3.71 45.93 20.11
CA PRO A 175 4.05 47.04 21.00
C PRO A 175 5.34 47.75 20.60
N ILE A 176 6.38 47.00 20.19
CA ILE A 176 7.63 47.59 19.69
C ILE A 176 7.37 48.43 18.45
N ALA A 177 6.62 47.90 17.48
CA ALA A 177 6.25 48.62 16.27
C ALA A 177 5.42 49.88 16.59
N TYR A 178 4.49 49.79 17.54
CA TYR A 178 3.69 50.93 17.99
C TYR A 178 4.53 52.02 18.67
N LEU A 179 5.45 51.63 19.56
CA LEU A 179 6.37 52.57 20.21
C LEU A 179 7.29 53.25 19.19
N TRP A 180 7.79 52.50 18.20
CA TRP A 180 8.58 53.04 17.11
C TRP A 180 7.78 54.05 16.26
N TYR A 181 6.54 53.71 15.92
CA TYR A 181 5.61 54.59 15.19
C TYR A 181 5.36 55.91 15.94
N ILE A 182 5.04 55.85 17.24
CA ILE A 182 4.85 57.05 18.07
C ILE A 182 6.11 57.91 18.07
N ARG A 183 7.28 57.30 18.27
CA ARG A 183 8.56 58.02 18.34
C ARG A 183 8.92 58.73 17.03
N TYR A 184 8.54 58.15 15.89
CA TYR A 184 8.81 58.72 14.57
C TYR A 184 7.83 59.86 14.22
N HIS A 185 6.55 59.72 14.58
CA HIS A 185 5.51 60.68 14.17
C HIS A 185 5.15 61.77 15.19
N LYS A 186 5.46 61.61 16.48
CA LYS A 186 5.28 62.68 17.51
C LYS A 186 6.45 63.67 17.61
N LYS A 187 7.43 63.61 16.70
CA LYS A 187 8.58 64.53 16.66
C LYS A 187 8.44 65.70 15.66
N LYS A 188 7.22 66.00 15.20
CA LYS A 188 6.86 67.26 14.55
C LYS A 188 6.08 68.13 15.53
#